data_AF-A0A2U3L2D5-F1
#
_entry.id   AF-A0A2U3L2D5-F1
#
_cell.length_a   1.000
_cell.length_b   1.000
_cell.length_c   1.000
_cell.angle_alpha   90.00
_cell.angle_beta   90.00
_cell.angle_gamma   90.00
#
_symmetry.space_group_name_H-M   'P 1'
#
loop_
_entity.id
_entity.type
_entity.pdbx_description
1 polymer ?
#
loop_
_entity_poly.entity_id
_entity_poly.type
_entity_poly.pdbx_seq_one_letter_code
_entity_poly.pdbx_strand_id
1 'polypeptide(L)'
;MSPLPRQNLRTRLRRIFLTAILSVVGAAAIAFALDYAAFRVRAATNRNAFGSVMVRHYYAVLQKNGKTVFMFDPPQPWTCSNSFFPHAGYLPCWYLRRHPEQRTDI
;
A
#
# COMPACT_ATOMS: atom_id res chain seq x y z
N MET A 1 -37.36 -39.31 -17.05
CA MET A 1 -36.64 -38.02 -17.01
C MET A 1 -36.37 -37.68 -15.54
N SER A 2 -35.22 -38.07 -14.98
CA SER A 2 -34.88 -37.76 -13.59
C SER A 2 -34.40 -36.31 -13.49
N PRO A 3 -34.99 -35.46 -12.63
CA PRO A 3 -34.53 -34.10 -12.46
C PRO A 3 -33.16 -34.13 -11.78
N LEU A 4 -32.14 -33.58 -12.43
CA LEU A 4 -30.82 -33.39 -11.82
C LEU A 4 -30.99 -32.62 -10.51
N PRO A 5 -30.37 -33.06 -9.39
CA PRO A 5 -30.62 -32.51 -8.06
C PRO A 5 -29.96 -31.12 -7.95
N ARG A 6 -30.71 -30.09 -8.35
CA ARG A 6 -30.33 -28.66 -8.38
C ARG A 6 -29.77 -28.15 -7.04
N GLN A 7 -30.11 -28.82 -5.94
CA GLN A 7 -29.66 -28.49 -4.58
C GLN A 7 -28.17 -28.78 -4.34
N ASN A 8 -27.63 -29.85 -4.92
CA ASN A 8 -26.23 -30.24 -4.73
C ASN A 8 -25.25 -29.29 -5.44
N LEU A 9 -25.67 -28.67 -6.55
CA LEU A 9 -24.82 -27.73 -7.29
C LEU A 9 -24.65 -26.41 -6.52
N ARG A 10 -25.72 -25.88 -5.92
CA ARG A 10 -25.67 -24.65 -5.12
C ARG A 10 -24.78 -24.80 -3.89
N THR A 11 -24.85 -25.93 -3.19
CA THR A 11 -24.01 -26.20 -2.01
C THR A 11 -22.55 -26.40 -2.39
N ARG A 12 -22.25 -27.10 -3.50
CA ARG A 12 -20.88 -27.24 -4.04
C ARG A 12 -20.30 -25.89 -4.44
N LEU A 13 -21.03 -25.07 -5.19
CA LEU A 13 -20.60 -23.73 -5.61
C LEU A 13 -20.35 -22.83 -4.39
N ARG A 14 -21.26 -22.82 -3.42
CA ARG A 14 -21.09 -22.06 -2.17
C ARG A 14 -19.85 -22.50 -1.41
N ARG A 15 -19.57 -23.81 -1.35
CA ARG A 15 -18.37 -24.34 -0.67
C ARG A 15 -17.10 -23.90 -1.39
N ILE A 16 -17.03 -24.06 -2.71
CA ILE A 16 -15.87 -23.63 -3.51
C ILE A 16 -15.63 -22.12 -3.34
N PHE A 17 -16.70 -21.33 -3.42
CA PHE A 17 -16.62 -19.88 -3.25
C PHE A 17 -16.13 -19.48 -1.86
N LEU A 18 -16.67 -20.11 -0.81
CA LEU A 18 -16.21 -19.88 0.57
C LEU A 18 -14.76 -20.30 0.77
N THR A 19 -14.35 -21.46 0.23
CA THR A 19 -12.96 -21.92 0.28
C THR A 19 -12.01 -20.96 -0.44
N ALA A 20 -12.42 -20.44 -1.61
CA ALA A 20 -11.64 -19.46 -2.36
C ALA A 20 -11.51 -18.13 -1.60
N ILE A 21 -12.58 -17.64 -0.97
CA ILE A 21 -12.51 -16.44 -0.13
C ILE A 21 -11.57 -16.69 1.05
N LEU A 22 -11.72 -17.81 1.74
CA LEU A 22 -10.88 -18.17 2.88
C LEU A 22 -9.40 -18.30 2.49
N SER A 23 -9.10 -18.87 1.32
CA SER A 23 -7.72 -18.99 0.84
C SER A 23 -7.13 -17.63 0.51
N VAL A 24 -7.88 -16.74 -0.15
CA VAL A 24 -7.43 -15.38 -0.46
C VAL A 24 -7.21 -14.57 0.81
N VAL A 25 -8.15 -14.61 1.76
CA VAL A 25 -8.04 -13.92 3.04
C VAL A 25 -6.87 -14.48 3.86
N GLY A 26 -6.70 -15.80 3.88
CA GLY A 26 -5.59 -16.45 4.56
C GLY A 26 -4.23 -16.05 3.97
N ALA A 27 -4.11 -16.03 2.64
CA ALA A 27 -2.89 -15.58 1.96
C ALA A 27 -2.58 -14.11 2.27
N ALA A 28 -3.59 -13.24 2.25
CA ALA A 28 -3.44 -11.83 2.59
C ALA A 28 -3.01 -11.63 4.06
N ALA A 29 -3.61 -12.39 4.99
CA ALA A 29 -3.24 -12.36 6.41
C ALA A 29 -1.80 -12.83 6.64
N ILE A 30 -1.35 -13.88 5.96
CA ILE A 30 0.04 -14.36 6.03
C ILE A 30 0.99 -13.31 5.47
N ALA A 31 0.70 -12.73 4.31
CA ALA A 31 1.52 -11.67 3.71
C ALA A 31 1.65 -10.47 4.65
N PHE A 32 0.53 -10.05 5.26
CA PHE A 32 0.53 -8.97 6.24
C PHE A 32 1.34 -9.33 7.51
N ALA A 33 1.17 -10.54 8.03
CA ALA A 33 1.89 -10.99 9.21
C ALA A 33 3.41 -11.08 8.97
N LEU A 34 3.83 -11.57 7.80
CA LEU A 34 5.23 -11.62 7.40
C LEU A 34 5.83 -10.22 7.28
N ASP A 35 5.10 -9.28 6.66
CA ASP A 35 5.55 -7.90 6.53
C ASP A 35 5.66 -7.21 7.89
N TYR A 36 4.66 -7.38 8.76
CA TYR A 36 4.68 -6.82 10.10
C TYR A 36 5.76 -7.46 10.99
N ALA A 37 6.04 -8.75 10.83
CA ALA A 37 7.15 -9.43 11.50
C ALA A 37 8.50 -8.89 11.00
N ALA A 38 8.67 -8.74 9.69
CA ALA A 38 9.88 -8.16 9.10
C ALA A 38 10.12 -6.72 9.57
N PHE A 39 9.07 -5.89 9.62
CA PHE A 39 9.14 -4.54 10.16
C PHE A 39 9.55 -4.55 11.64
N ARG A 40 8.89 -5.37 12.48
CA ARG A 40 9.22 -5.47 13.91
C ARG A 40 10.63 -5.98 14.17
N VAL A 41 11.10 -6.98 13.43
CA VAL A 41 12.47 -7.48 13.55
C VAL A 41 13.47 -6.38 13.19
N ARG A 42 13.25 -5.67 12.08
CA ARG A 42 14.11 -4.55 11.68
C ARG A 42 14.10 -3.42 12.72
N ALA A 43 12.95 -3.10 13.29
CA ALA A 43 12.79 -2.11 14.34
C ALA A 43 13.49 -2.52 15.64
N ALA A 44 13.32 -3.77 16.07
CA ALA A 44 13.92 -4.29 17.29
C ALA A 44 15.44 -4.47 17.18
N THR A 45 15.96 -4.85 16.01
CA THR A 45 17.41 -4.99 15.77
C THR A 45 18.08 -3.68 15.37
N ASN A 46 17.36 -2.55 15.38
CA ASN A 46 17.84 -1.23 14.98
C ASN A 46 18.53 -1.22 13.58
N ARG A 47 18.15 -2.18 12.72
CA ARG A 47 18.70 -2.38 11.37
C ARG A 47 17.81 -1.69 10.35
N ASN A 48 17.89 -0.36 10.29
CA ASN A 48 17.27 0.45 9.23
C ASN A 48 15.77 0.15 9.00
N ALA A 49 14.99 0.09 10.08
CA ALA A 49 13.53 -0.05 10.00
C ALA A 49 12.87 1.15 9.30
N PHE A 50 13.49 2.32 9.49
CA PHE A 50 13.18 3.55 8.81
C PHE A 50 14.32 3.91 7.86
N GLY A 51 13.96 4.39 6.68
CA GLY A 51 14.88 4.97 5.71
C GLY A 51 14.51 6.42 5.44
N SER A 52 15.37 7.12 4.69
CA SER A 52 15.10 8.46 4.18
C SER A 52 15.20 8.43 2.65
N VAL A 53 14.16 8.83 1.95
CA VAL A 53 14.15 8.96 0.48
C VAL A 53 14.02 10.44 0.15
N MET A 54 14.82 10.93 -0.80
CA MET A 54 14.73 12.30 -1.31
C MET A 54 13.53 12.40 -2.25
N VAL A 55 12.54 13.20 -1.86
CA VAL A 55 11.30 13.41 -2.64
C VAL A 55 11.33 14.83 -3.21
N ARG A 56 10.99 14.97 -4.49
CA ARG A 56 10.86 16.26 -5.17
C ARG A 56 9.42 16.72 -5.04
N HIS A 57 9.21 17.73 -4.21
CA HIS A 57 7.90 18.35 -4.00
C HIS A 57 7.78 19.55 -4.94
N TYR A 58 6.65 19.66 -5.66
CA TYR A 58 6.30 20.88 -6.35
C TYR A 58 4.88 21.31 -6.01
N TYR A 59 4.70 22.61 -5.79
CA TYR A 59 3.41 23.23 -5.53
C TYR A 59 2.85 23.83 -6.81
N ALA A 60 1.63 23.46 -7.16
CA ALA A 60 0.87 24.11 -8.23
C ALA A 60 -0.04 25.15 -7.57
N VAL A 61 0.37 26.42 -7.60
CA VAL A 61 -0.40 27.53 -7.01
C VAL A 61 -1.34 28.08 -8.05
N LEU A 62 -2.65 27.99 -7.81
CA LEU A 62 -3.63 28.59 -8.70
C LEU A 62 -3.78 30.09 -8.37
N GLN A 63 -3.20 30.98 -9.19
CA GLN A 63 -3.39 32.40 -8.98
C GLN A 63 -4.82 32.84 -9.33
N LYS A 64 -5.31 33.86 -8.62
CA LYS A 64 -6.63 34.49 -8.83
C LYS A 64 -6.87 35.00 -10.27
N ASN A 65 -5.81 35.12 -11.08
CA ASN A 65 -5.85 35.46 -12.51
C ASN A 65 -5.97 34.21 -13.43
N GLY A 66 -6.28 33.03 -12.90
CA GLY A 66 -6.45 31.79 -13.67
C GLY A 66 -5.16 31.16 -14.18
N LYS A 67 -3.99 31.66 -13.78
CA LYS A 67 -2.67 31.13 -14.18
C LYS A 67 -2.11 30.23 -13.07
N THR A 68 -1.78 28.99 -13.40
CA THR A 68 -1.09 28.07 -12.48
C THR A 68 0.41 28.36 -12.49
N VAL A 69 0.99 28.65 -11.32
CA VAL A 69 2.45 28.79 -11.17
C VAL A 69 2.96 27.55 -10.45
N PHE A 70 3.94 26.88 -11.06
CA PHE A 70 4.61 25.74 -10.45
C PHE A 70 5.83 26.23 -9.67
N MET A 71 5.80 26.05 -8.36
CA MET A 71 6.93 26.30 -7.44
C MET A 71 7.62 24.97 -7.19
N PHE A 72 8.91 24.86 -7.55
CA PHE A 72 9.69 23.65 -7.35
C PHE A 72 10.53 23.80 -6.07
N ASP A 73 10.24 22.99 -5.05
CA ASP A 73 11.05 22.98 -3.84
C ASP A 73 12.29 22.10 -3.99
N PRO A 74 13.40 22.45 -3.32
CA PRO A 74 14.57 21.60 -3.29
C PRO A 74 14.20 20.23 -2.66
N PRO A 75 14.73 19.12 -3.20
CA PRO A 75 14.38 17.78 -2.74
C PRO A 75 14.68 17.62 -1.24
N GLN A 76 13.64 17.36 -0.45
CA GLN A 76 13.76 17.17 1.00
C GLN A 76 13.86 15.68 1.34
N PRO A 77 14.62 15.30 2.38
CA PRO A 77 14.64 13.94 2.89
C PRO A 77 13.33 13.63 3.63
N TRP A 78 12.53 12.69 3.10
CA TRP A 78 11.31 12.20 3.75
C TRP A 78 11.56 10.87 4.45
N THR A 79 11.17 10.78 5.71
CA THR A 79 11.23 9.54 6.51
C THR A 79 10.21 8.54 5.98
N CYS A 80 10.67 7.33 5.71
CA CYS A 80 9.86 6.25 5.15
C CYS A 80 10.10 4.93 5.87
N SER A 81 9.11 4.04 5.86
CA SER A 81 9.22 2.71 6.47
C SER A 81 9.81 1.72 5.45
N ASN A 82 10.82 0.94 5.86
CA ASN A 82 11.42 -0.10 5.00
C ASN A 82 10.61 -1.40 5.08
N SER A 83 9.33 -1.29 4.77
CA SER A 83 8.33 -2.36 4.78
C SER A 83 7.53 -2.35 3.48
N PHE A 84 6.82 -3.44 3.20
CA PHE A 84 5.98 -3.54 2.02
C PHE A 84 4.68 -2.77 2.21
N PHE A 85 4.08 -2.83 3.41
CA PHE A 85 2.90 -2.06 3.78
C PHE A 85 3.27 -0.81 4.60
N PRO A 86 2.40 0.23 4.60
CA PRO A 86 2.58 1.40 5.46
C PRO A 86 2.43 1.00 6.92
N HIS A 87 3.49 1.19 7.70
CA HIS A 87 3.50 0.97 9.15
C HIS A 87 3.96 2.24 9.88
N ALA A 88 3.48 2.41 11.12
CA ALA A 88 3.86 3.52 12.00
C ALA A 88 3.59 4.94 11.45
N GLY A 89 2.58 5.09 10.60
CA GLY A 89 2.19 6.40 10.02
C GLY A 89 3.10 6.88 8.88
N TYR A 90 4.10 6.10 8.48
CA TYR A 90 5.00 6.43 7.37
C TYR A 90 4.69 5.58 6.14
N LEU A 91 4.71 6.24 4.97
CA LEU A 91 4.63 5.55 3.69
C LEU A 91 5.87 4.66 3.49
N PRO A 92 5.71 3.54 2.77
CA PRO A 92 6.83 2.64 2.54
C PRO A 92 7.83 3.26 1.55
N CYS A 93 9.12 3.04 1.79
CA CYS A 93 10.19 3.65 0.98
C CYS A 93 10.11 3.29 -0.51
N TRP A 94 9.63 2.08 -0.85
CA TRP A 94 9.47 1.67 -2.24
C TRP A 94 8.41 2.50 -2.98
N TYR A 95 7.35 2.92 -2.27
CA TYR A 95 6.27 3.72 -2.84
C TYR A 95 6.75 5.15 -3.10
N LEU A 96 7.41 5.77 -2.11
CA LEU A 96 8.02 7.10 -2.25
C LEU A 96 9.12 7.11 -3.33
N ARG A 97 9.89 6.02 -3.47
CA ARG A 97 10.90 5.90 -4.53
C ARG A 97 10.27 5.75 -5.92
N ARG A 98 9.09 5.13 -6.03
CA ARG A 98 8.38 4.98 -7.30
C ARG A 98 7.57 6.21 -7.68
N HIS A 99 7.14 6.99 -6.70
CA HIS A 99 6.44 8.26 -6.85
C HIS A 99 7.23 9.40 -6.17
N PRO A 100 8.42 9.75 -6.70
CA PRO A 100 9.26 10.79 -6.12
C PRO A 100 8.70 12.19 -6.33
N GLU A 101 7.65 12.33 -7.15
CA GLU A 101 6.98 13.58 -7.49
C GLU A 101 5.69 13.69 -6.67
N GLN A 102 5.73 14.47 -5.59
CA GLN A 102 4.54 14.85 -4.83
C GLN A 102 4.04 16.18 -5.41
N ARG A 103 2.88 16.14 -6.08
CA ARG A 103 2.14 17.35 -6.47
C ARG A 103 1.20 17.73 -5.36
N THR A 104 1.31 18.95 -4.87
CA THR A 104 0.28 19.55 -4.01
C THR A 104 -0.30 20.75 -4.75
N ASP A 105 -1.58 20.65 -5.13
CA ASP A 105 -2.34 21.81 -5.61
C ASP A 105 -2.75 22.63 -4.40
N ILE A 106 -2.34 23.91 -4.37
CA ILE A 106 -2.70 24.88 -3.32
C ILE A 106 -3.31 26.15 -3.92
#